data_AF-A0A2Z4L622-F1
#
_entry.id   AF-A0A2Z4L622-F1
#
_cell.length_a   1.000
_cell.length_b   1.000
_cell.length_c   1.000
_cell.angle_alpha   90.00
_cell.angle_beta   90.00
_cell.angle_gamma   90.00
#
_symmetry.space_group_name_H-M   'P 1'
#
loop_
_entity.id
_entity.type
_entity.pdbx_description
1 polymer ?
#
loop_
_entity_poly.entity_id
_entity_poly.type
_entity_poly.pdbx_seq_one_letter_code
_entity_poly.pdbx_strand_id
1 'polypeptide(L)' 'MRLTMQNNAIFADTDCLSCFIMINRTDILQELFEYITIPSYVYEEFLQAPYDIKKEVNLLIEKNSLK' A
#
# COMPACT_ATOMS: atom_id res chain seq x y z
N MET A 1 -5.97 -17.96 21.53
CA MET A 1 -5.71 -16.51 21.64
C MET A 1 -6.39 -15.82 20.47
N ARG A 2 -7.55 -15.18 20.70
CA ARG A 2 -8.27 -14.42 19.68
C ARG A 2 -7.69 -13.01 19.69
N LEU A 3 -7.00 -12.62 18.63
CA LEU A 3 -6.57 -11.24 18.42
C LEU A 3 -7.81 -10.44 18.03
N THR A 4 -8.37 -9.68 18.97
CA THR A 4 -9.43 -8.72 18.68
C THR A 4 -8.79 -7.49 18.06
N MET A 5 -8.93 -7.43 16.75
CA MET A 5 -8.59 -6.35 15.83
C MET A 5 -9.45 -5.10 16.16
N GLN A 6 -8.93 -4.22 17.04
CA GLN A 6 -9.52 -2.91 17.40
C GLN A 6 -8.83 -1.83 16.54
N ASN A 7 -9.59 -1.19 15.63
CA ASN A 7 -9.15 -0.15 14.69
C ASN A 7 -7.89 -0.51 13.86
N ASN A 8 -8.14 -1.29 12.82
CA ASN A 8 -7.18 -2.15 12.12
C ASN A 8 -6.43 -1.46 10.99
N ALA A 9 -5.74 -0.37 11.28
CA ALA A 9 -4.70 0.09 10.37
C ALA A 9 -3.59 -0.97 10.32
N ILE A 10 -3.53 -1.72 9.23
CA ILE A 10 -2.43 -2.61 8.88
C ILE A 10 -1.29 -1.72 8.42
N PHE A 11 -0.19 -1.73 9.14
CA PHE A 11 1.03 -1.09 8.68
C PHE A 11 1.64 -1.97 7.58
N ALA A 12 1.82 -1.39 6.40
CA ALA A 12 2.47 -2.07 5.29
C ALA A 12 3.88 -1.47 5.09
N ASP A 13 4.86 -2.35 4.88
CA ASP A 13 6.21 -1.96 4.47
C ASP A 13 6.35 -1.96 2.94
N THR A 14 7.47 -1.44 2.46
CA THR A 14 7.78 -1.34 1.02
C THR A 14 7.85 -2.70 0.36
N ASP A 15 8.40 -3.70 1.05
CA ASP A 15 8.53 -5.07 0.53
C ASP A 15 7.16 -5.73 0.33
N CYS A 16 6.23 -5.58 1.28
CA CYS A 16 4.88 -6.11 1.17
C CYS A 16 4.10 -5.45 0.02
N LEU A 17 4.13 -4.11 -0.05
CA LEU A 17 3.45 -3.36 -1.10
C LEU A 17 4.04 -3.66 -2.49
N SER A 18 5.37 -3.77 -2.59
CA SER A 18 6.05 -4.12 -3.85
C SER A 18 5.70 -5.54 -4.31
N CYS A 19 5.50 -6.50 -3.40
CA CYS A 19 5.06 -7.86 -3.76
C CYS A 19 3.72 -7.84 -4.51
N PHE A 20 2.72 -7.09 -4.04
CA PHE A 20 1.42 -6.98 -4.73
C PHE A 20 1.54 -6.38 -6.13
N ILE A 21 2.41 -5.37 -6.27
CA ILE A 21 2.69 -4.72 -7.55
C ILE A 21 3.41 -5.69 -8.50
N MET A 22 4.43 -6.42 -8.02
CA MET A 22 5.20 -7.38 -8.81
C MET A 22 4.37 -8.54 -9.36
N ILE A 23 3.38 -9.01 -8.60
CA ILE A 23 2.45 -10.06 -9.06
C ILE A 23 1.24 -9.51 -9.83
N ASN A 24 1.22 -8.20 -10.12
CA ASN A 24 0.13 -7.51 -10.80
C ASN A 24 -1.25 -7.73 -10.12
N ARG A 25 -1.27 -7.80 -8.78
CA ARG A 25 -2.48 -7.92 -7.95
C ARG A 25 -2.77 -6.63 -7.19
N THR A 26 -2.78 -5.53 -7.91
CA THR A 26 -3.06 -4.20 -7.36
C THR A 26 -4.54 -4.03 -7.03
N ASP A 27 -5.41 -4.93 -7.52
CA ASP A 27 -6.81 -5.10 -7.12
C ASP A 27 -6.94 -5.40 -5.62
N ILE A 28 -6.17 -6.38 -5.11
CA ILE A 28 -6.17 -6.73 -3.68
C ILE A 28 -5.68 -5.52 -2.86
N LEU A 29 -4.63 -4.86 -3.34
CA LEU A 29 -4.06 -3.71 -2.65
C LEU A 29 -5.06 -2.55 -2.56
N GLN A 30 -5.91 -2.35 -3.58
CA GLN A 30 -7.00 -1.38 -3.54
C GLN A 30 -8.06 -1.71 -2.48
N GLU A 31 -8.46 -2.98 -2.36
CA GLU A 31 -9.42 -3.42 -1.35
C GLU A 31 -8.86 -3.27 0.08
N LEU A 32 -7.55 -3.52 0.25
CA LEU A 32 -6.89 -3.40 1.54
C LEU A 32 -6.51 -1.96 1.90
N PHE A 33 -6.44 -1.04 0.93
CA PHE A 33 -5.90 0.32 1.14
C PHE A 33 -6.67 1.12 2.20
N GLU A 34 -7.99 0.94 2.28
CA GLU A 34 -8.85 1.56 3.32
C GLU A 34 -8.47 1.13 4.75
N TYR A 35 -7.74 0.01 4.86
CA TYR A 35 -7.25 -0.55 6.11
C TYR A 35 -5.74 -0.44 6.24
N ILE A 36 -5.02 0.16 5.30
CA ILE A 36 -3.55 0.27 5.34
C ILE A 36 -3.15 1.68 5.73
N THR A 37 -2.20 1.79 6.65
CA THR A 37 -1.45 3.05 6.86
C THR A 37 -0.08 2.90 6.23
N ILE A 38 0.25 3.80 5.30
CA ILE A 38 1.57 3.89 4.68
C ILE A 38 2.39 4.93 5.44
N PRO A 39 3.42 4.52 6.19
CA PRO A 39 4.32 5.46 6.85
C PRO A 39 5.08 6.32 5.83
N SER A 40 5.48 7.53 6.23
CA SER A 40 6.24 8.44 5.37
C SER A 40 7.54 7.82 4.85
N TYR A 41 8.25 7.03 5.66
CA TYR A 41 9.48 6.35 5.22
C TYR A 41 9.23 5.31 4.11
N VAL A 42 8.10 4.60 4.16
CA VAL A 42 7.70 3.64 3.10
C VAL A 42 7.39 4.38 1.81
N TYR A 43 6.69 5.51 1.91
CA TYR A 43 6.45 6.37 0.75
C TYR A 43 7.75 6.91 0.13
N GLU A 44 8.71 7.34 0.97
CA GLU A 44 10.02 7.80 0.53
C GLU A 44 10.84 6.69 -0.16
N GLU A 45 10.78 5.46 0.35
CA GLU A 45 11.38 4.29 -0.28
C GLU A 45 10.77 4.02 -1.67
N PHE A 46 9.44 4.16 -1.80
CA PHE A 46 8.76 4.05 -3.10
C PHE A 46 9.13 5.16 -4.09
N LEU A 47 9.46 6.36 -3.62
CA LEU A 47 9.93 7.44 -4.51
C LEU A 47 11.28 7.12 -5.18
N GLN A 48 12.08 6.26 -4.54
CA GLN A 48 13.36 5.77 -5.04
C GLN A 48 13.23 4.44 -5.81
N ALA A 49 12.06 3.81 -5.79
CA ALA A 49 11.79 2.57 -6.51
C ALA A 49 11.74 2.80 -8.05
N PRO A 50 11.93 1.72 -8.84
CA PRO A 50 11.80 1.77 -10.30
C PRO A 50 10.48 2.40 -10.77
N TYR A 51 10.51 3.09 -11.92
CA TYR A 51 9.43 3.92 -12.45
C TYR A 51 8.05 3.23 -12.47
N ASP A 52 8.01 1.94 -12.81
CA ASP A 52 6.77 1.16 -12.93
C ASP A 52 6.06 1.00 -11.58
N ILE A 53 6.83 0.79 -10.50
CA ILE A 53 6.29 0.65 -9.14
C ILE A 53 5.77 1.99 -8.63
N LYS A 54 6.54 3.06 -8.87
CA LYS A 54 6.17 4.42 -8.48
C LYS A 54 4.86 4.88 -9.11
N LYS A 55 4.64 4.57 -10.39
CA LYS A 55 3.40 4.91 -11.10
C LYS A 55 2.20 4.24 -10.45
N GLU A 56 2.31 2.96 -10.11
CA GLU A 56 1.20 2.20 -9.54
C GLU A 56 0.84 2.68 -8.13
N VAL A 57 1.84 2.96 -7.28
CA VAL A 57 1.62 3.51 -5.94
C VAL A 57 0.94 4.88 -5.99
N ASN A 58 1.37 5.77 -6.91
CA ASN A 58 0.72 7.07 -7.07
C ASN A 58 -0.74 6.95 -7.50
N LEU A 59 -1.05 6.03 -8.42
CA LEU A 59 -2.43 5.76 -8.85
C LEU A 59 -3.30 5.24 -7.69
N LEU A 60 -2.73 4.43 -6.79
CA LEU A 60 -3.42 3.92 -5.60
C LEU A 60 -3.72 5.04 -4.60
N ILE A 61 -2.77 5.96 -4.40
CA ILE A 61 -2.92 7.11 -3.50
C ILE A 61 -3.96 8.10 -4.06
N GLU A 62 -3.89 8.44 -5.35
CA GLU A 62 -4.83 9.35 -5.99
C GLU A 62 -6.27 8.82 -5.92
N LYS A 63 -6.48 7.53 -6.20
CA LYS A 63 -7.81 6.91 -6.17
C LYS A 63 -8.43 6.90 -4.77
N ASN A 64 -7.63 6.70 -3.72
CA ASN A 64 -8.13 6.69 -2.35
C ASN A 64 -8.27 8.09 -1.75
N SER A 65 -7.55 9.10 -2.25
CA SER A 65 -7.70 10.50 -1.82
C SER A 65 -8.97 11.17 -2.37
N LEU A 66 -9.64 10.52 -3.34
CA LEU A 66 -10.86 11.01 -3.99
C LEU A 66 -12.16 10.35 -3.45
N LYS A 67 -12.05 9.44 -2.47
CA LYS A 67 -13.18 8.88 -1.72
C LYS A 67 -13.41 9.67 -0.44
#